data_AF-A0A261A9C8-F1
#
_entry.id   AF-A0A261A9C8-F1
#
_cell.length_a   1.000
_cell.length_b   1.000
_cell.length_c   1.000
_cell.angle_alpha   90.00
_cell.angle_beta   90.00
_cell.angle_gamma   90.00
#
_symmetry.space_group_name_H-M   'P 1'
#
loop_
_entity.id
_entity.type
_entity.pdbx_description
1 polymer ?
#
loop_
_entity_poly.entity_id
_entity_poly.type
_entity_poly.pdbx_seq_one_letter_code
_entity_poly.pdbx_strand_id
1 'polypeptide(L)'
;MLKSAVFSSARYESPEEARSNGINGATNGGGGKFRVDAIWDCNAPKYRVACGQLHVTKATKYIGMTQLFVIALFSVSLLFAYTSALKVEESASEGTKEWSINYYMARYVSSLLSALTLQLGLVLMMLHGIRTARRSLLVPYIAFAAIALFLAIFQISLDIINFVDTKSYQNLNSENPASAILVHFTGVLVHVWCMKVVCKCYSFYGDKNVAEAIGQQLQSTSVAFAVDFTRPPPYSRLPTDVQPLTQA
;
A
#
# COMPACT_ATOMS: atom_id res chain seq x y z
N MET A 1 -28.37 -31.10 -7.53
CA MET A 1 -28.38 -30.38 -6.24
C MET A 1 -27.98 -28.93 -6.47
N LEU A 2 -28.96 -28.08 -6.82
CA LEU A 2 -28.78 -26.64 -6.91
C LEU A 2 -29.13 -26.02 -5.54
N LYS A 3 -28.20 -25.31 -4.91
CA LYS A 3 -28.52 -24.43 -3.78
C LYS A 3 -28.60 -23.00 -4.30
N SER A 4 -29.82 -22.49 -4.28
CA SER A 4 -30.23 -21.12 -4.53
C SER A 4 -29.43 -20.13 -3.66
N ALA A 5 -28.71 -19.21 -4.30
CA ALA A 5 -28.14 -18.04 -3.63
C ALA A 5 -29.18 -16.92 -3.71
N VAL A 6 -29.90 -16.72 -2.60
CA VAL A 6 -30.84 -15.61 -2.41
C VAL A 6 -30.06 -14.31 -2.47
N PHE A 7 -30.37 -13.50 -3.48
CA PHE A 7 -29.96 -12.11 -3.63
C PHE A 7 -30.50 -11.30 -2.44
N SER A 8 -29.65 -11.03 -1.45
CA SER A 8 -29.97 -10.06 -0.40
C SER A 8 -29.64 -8.67 -0.94
N SER A 9 -30.65 -8.02 -1.52
CA SER A 9 -30.60 -6.60 -1.87
C SER A 9 -30.21 -5.78 -0.64
N ALA A 10 -29.15 -4.97 -0.75
CA ALA A 10 -28.77 -4.02 0.29
C ALA A 10 -29.88 -2.99 0.43
N ARG A 11 -30.68 -3.11 1.50
CA ARG A 11 -31.67 -2.11 1.88
C ARG A 11 -30.92 -0.82 2.22
N TYR A 12 -31.16 0.24 1.45
CA TYR A 12 -30.69 1.58 1.76
C TYR A 12 -31.52 2.10 2.94
N GLU A 13 -30.98 2.05 4.15
CA GLU A 13 -31.59 2.72 5.31
C GLU A 13 -31.43 4.23 5.12
N SER A 14 -32.56 4.93 5.16
CA SER A 14 -32.62 6.39 5.13
C SER A 14 -31.94 6.96 6.38
N PRO A 15 -31.22 8.09 6.29
CA PRO A 15 -30.59 8.75 7.43
C PRO A 15 -31.56 9.15 8.56
N GLU A 16 -32.87 9.14 8.31
CA GLU A 16 -33.90 9.38 9.32
C GLU A 16 -34.21 8.15 10.20
N GLU A 17 -34.11 6.92 9.66
CA GLU A 17 -34.37 5.69 10.42
C GLU A 17 -33.21 5.35 11.39
N ALA A 18 -31.97 5.66 11.01
CA ALA A 18 -30.80 5.52 11.88
C ALA A 18 -30.85 6.47 13.10
N ARG A 19 -31.55 7.60 12.99
CA ARG A 19 -31.73 8.56 14.08
C ARG A 19 -32.76 8.09 15.11
N SER A 20 -33.78 7.35 14.69
CA SER A 20 -34.84 6.83 15.57
C SER A 20 -34.34 5.68 16.46
N ASN A 21 -33.56 4.75 15.90
CA ASN A 21 -33.02 3.60 16.65
C ASN A 21 -31.89 3.97 17.64
N GLY A 22 -31.33 5.18 17.55
CA GLY A 22 -30.30 5.68 18.47
C GLY A 22 -30.83 6.26 19.79
N ILE A 23 -32.14 6.50 19.92
CA ILE A 23 -32.71 7.23 21.07
C ILE A 23 -33.08 6.29 22.22
N ASN A 24 -33.35 5.01 21.96
CA ASN A 24 -33.81 4.05 22.99
C ASN A 24 -32.69 3.33 23.77
N GLY A 25 -31.43 3.72 23.59
CA GLY A 25 -30.27 3.09 24.24
C GLY A 25 -29.57 3.94 25.31
N ALA A 26 -30.16 5.07 25.71
CA ALA A 26 -29.52 6.03 26.63
C ALA A 26 -29.75 5.66 28.11
N THR A 27 -29.06 4.63 28.59
CA THR A 27 -28.74 4.49 30.04
C THR A 27 -27.33 3.95 30.20
N ASN A 28 -26.33 4.82 30.00
CA ASN A 28 -25.20 5.00 30.91
C ASN A 28 -24.25 6.07 30.35
N GLY A 29 -23.83 6.97 31.24
CA GLY A 29 -23.15 8.21 30.93
C GLY A 29 -21.88 8.05 30.07
N GLY A 30 -21.80 8.90 29.06
CA GLY A 30 -20.61 9.12 28.25
C GLY A 30 -20.96 10.13 27.17
N GLY A 31 -20.47 11.37 27.30
CA GLY A 31 -20.74 12.45 26.36
C GLY A 31 -20.58 12.01 24.91
N GLY A 32 -21.51 12.44 24.06
CA GLY A 32 -21.57 12.11 22.65
C GLY A 32 -20.31 12.55 21.92
N LYS A 33 -19.29 11.68 21.90
CA LYS A 33 -18.15 11.81 21.01
C LYS A 33 -18.69 11.69 19.60
N PHE A 34 -18.68 12.78 18.85
CA PHE A 34 -18.88 12.77 17.41
C PHE A 34 -17.93 11.72 16.81
N ARG A 35 -18.48 10.59 16.33
CA ARG A 35 -17.69 9.44 15.89
C ARG A 35 -17.17 9.71 14.48
N VAL A 36 -15.86 9.63 14.29
CA VAL A 36 -15.17 9.70 12.98
C VAL A 36 -15.80 8.73 11.97
N ASP A 37 -16.40 7.63 12.45
CA ASP A 37 -17.16 6.64 11.68
C ASP A 37 -18.33 7.25 10.88
N ALA A 38 -18.87 8.41 11.28
CA ALA A 38 -19.92 9.10 10.53
C ALA A 38 -19.38 9.91 9.33
N ILE A 39 -18.10 10.25 9.32
CA ILE A 39 -17.45 11.10 8.29
C ILE A 39 -16.76 10.23 7.23
N TRP A 40 -16.25 9.07 7.64
CA TRP A 40 -15.44 8.21 6.78
C TRP A 40 -15.77 6.74 6.99
N ASP A 41 -16.14 6.08 5.90
CA ASP A 41 -16.39 4.63 5.87
C ASP A 41 -15.13 3.87 5.43
N CYS A 42 -14.57 3.10 6.37
CA CYS A 42 -13.43 2.23 6.13
C CYS A 42 -13.73 1.06 5.17
N ASN A 43 -14.99 0.65 5.03
CA ASN A 43 -15.42 -0.50 4.21
C ASN A 43 -15.92 -0.11 2.82
N ALA A 44 -15.80 1.16 2.45
CA ALA A 44 -16.26 1.68 1.18
C ALA A 44 -15.67 0.87 0.00
N PRO A 45 -16.47 0.59 -1.04
CA PRO A 45 -16.06 -0.28 -2.15
C PRO A 45 -14.81 0.21 -2.90
N LYS A 46 -14.49 1.53 -2.84
CA LYS A 46 -13.28 2.11 -3.42
C LYS A 46 -11.96 1.54 -2.87
N TYR A 47 -11.97 1.03 -1.64
CA TYR A 47 -10.81 0.44 -0.95
C TYR A 47 -10.70 -1.07 -1.13
N ARG A 48 -11.57 -1.66 -1.95
CA ARG A 48 -11.48 -3.07 -2.31
C ARG A 48 -10.62 -3.26 -3.57
N VAL A 49 -9.82 -4.32 -3.56
CA VAL A 49 -8.85 -4.73 -4.58
C VAL A 49 -9.07 -6.22 -4.87
N ALA A 50 -8.50 -6.75 -5.97
CA ALA A 50 -8.72 -8.12 -6.45
C ALA A 50 -10.21 -8.41 -6.67
N CYS A 51 -10.76 -7.79 -7.71
CA CYS A 51 -12.18 -7.91 -8.09
C CYS A 51 -13.18 -7.47 -6.99
N GLY A 52 -12.78 -6.50 -6.15
CA GLY A 52 -13.66 -5.94 -5.14
C GLY A 52 -13.88 -6.83 -3.90
N GLN A 53 -13.08 -7.88 -3.74
CA GLN A 53 -13.22 -8.86 -2.65
C GLN A 53 -12.31 -8.55 -1.45
N LEU A 54 -11.11 -8.02 -1.68
CA LEU A 54 -10.09 -7.85 -0.64
C LEU A 54 -9.89 -6.38 -0.27
N HIS A 55 -9.91 -6.06 1.02
CA HIS A 55 -9.54 -4.73 1.49
C HIS A 55 -8.06 -4.44 1.18
N VAL A 56 -7.76 -3.21 0.76
CA VAL A 56 -6.44 -2.81 0.28
C VAL A 56 -5.31 -3.03 1.29
N THR A 57 -5.57 -2.85 2.58
CA THR A 57 -4.56 -3.08 3.64
C THR A 57 -4.20 -4.57 3.78
N LYS A 58 -5.20 -5.47 3.67
CA LYS A 58 -4.97 -6.92 3.69
C LYS A 58 -4.22 -7.35 2.43
N ALA A 59 -4.64 -6.87 1.26
CA ALA A 59 -3.97 -7.16 -0.01
C ALA A 59 -2.50 -6.73 0.00
N THR A 60 -2.20 -5.52 0.46
CA THR A 60 -0.82 -5.01 0.55
C THR A 60 0.03 -5.82 1.53
N LYS A 61 -0.56 -6.26 2.66
CA LYS A 61 0.13 -7.16 3.60
C LYS A 61 0.49 -8.48 2.94
N TYR A 62 -0.43 -9.11 2.20
CA TYR A 62 -0.15 -10.35 1.49
C TYR A 62 0.94 -10.20 0.43
N ILE A 63 0.94 -9.08 -0.30
CA ILE A 63 2.01 -8.77 -1.27
C ILE A 63 3.36 -8.68 -0.57
N GLY A 64 3.46 -7.95 0.55
CA GLY A 64 4.69 -7.85 1.33
C GLY A 64 5.18 -9.20 1.86
N MET A 65 4.27 -10.04 2.38
CA MET A 65 4.62 -11.39 2.84
C MET A 65 5.09 -12.30 1.69
N THR A 66 4.46 -12.19 0.52
CA THR A 66 4.86 -12.95 -0.68
C THR A 66 6.24 -12.51 -1.15
N GLN A 67 6.53 -11.22 -1.12
CA GLN A 67 7.86 -10.70 -1.48
C GLN A 67 8.94 -11.18 -0.51
N LEU A 68 8.68 -11.18 0.81
CA LEU A 68 9.62 -11.75 1.78
C LEU A 68 9.89 -13.23 1.52
N PHE A 69 8.85 -14.00 1.18
CA PHE A 69 9.01 -15.41 0.83
C PHE A 69 9.88 -15.61 -0.42
N VAL A 70 9.65 -14.83 -1.48
CA VAL A 70 10.47 -14.87 -2.70
C VAL A 70 11.92 -14.47 -2.43
N ILE A 71 12.16 -13.43 -1.62
CA ILE A 71 13.51 -13.00 -1.22
C ILE A 71 14.21 -14.11 -0.42
N ALA A 72 13.49 -14.80 0.47
CA ALA A 72 14.03 -15.91 1.25
C ALA A 72 14.44 -17.08 0.34
N LEU A 73 13.57 -17.49 -0.59
CA LEU A 73 13.91 -18.53 -1.57
C LEU A 73 15.12 -18.12 -2.43
N PHE A 74 15.15 -16.88 -2.91
CA PHE A 74 16.27 -16.37 -3.69
C PHE A 74 17.59 -16.36 -2.89
N SER A 75 17.53 -15.98 -1.61
CA SER A 75 18.70 -15.97 -0.71
C SER A 75 19.23 -17.39 -0.47
N VAL A 76 18.34 -18.38 -0.30
CA VAL A 76 18.73 -19.80 -0.17
C VAL A 76 19.36 -20.31 -1.46
N SER A 77 18.80 -19.98 -2.62
CA SER A 77 19.38 -20.34 -3.92
C SER A 77 20.75 -19.71 -4.14
N LEU A 78 20.95 -18.45 -3.76
CA LEU A 78 22.25 -17.79 -3.82
C LEU A 78 23.26 -18.43 -2.88
N LEU A 79 22.86 -18.79 -1.66
CA LEU A 79 23.73 -19.49 -0.71
C LEU A 79 24.14 -20.87 -1.24
N PHE A 80 23.19 -21.60 -1.85
CA PHE A 80 23.48 -22.87 -2.51
C PHE A 80 24.46 -22.69 -3.68
N ALA A 81 24.22 -21.70 -4.55
CA ALA A 81 25.11 -21.39 -5.66
C ALA A 81 26.53 -21.02 -5.17
N TYR A 82 26.63 -20.18 -4.14
CA TYR A 82 27.90 -19.78 -3.54
C TYR A 82 28.66 -20.97 -2.93
N THR A 83 27.99 -21.80 -2.12
CA THR A 83 28.62 -22.99 -1.52
C THR A 83 29.01 -24.02 -2.58
N SER A 84 28.24 -24.16 -3.65
CA SER A 84 28.60 -25.01 -4.79
C SER A 84 29.82 -24.49 -5.55
N ALA A 85 29.98 -23.17 -5.68
CA ALA A 85 31.14 -22.55 -6.32
C ALA A 85 32.44 -22.78 -5.51
N LEU A 86 32.36 -22.68 -4.18
CA LEU A 86 33.50 -22.96 -3.29
C LEU A 86 33.99 -24.41 -3.39
N LYS A 87 33.07 -25.38 -3.49
CA LYS A 87 33.42 -26.80 -3.65
C LYS A 87 34.13 -27.09 -4.99
N VAL A 88 33.72 -26.38 -6.05
CA VAL A 88 34.36 -26.51 -7.37
C VAL A 88 35.77 -25.93 -7.34
N GLU A 89 36.00 -24.82 -6.64
CA GLU A 89 37.33 -24.22 -6.49
C GLU A 89 38.34 -25.16 -5.83
N GLU A 90 37.92 -25.91 -4.81
CA GLU A 90 38.76 -26.91 -4.13
C GLU A 90 39.14 -28.09 -5.04
N SER A 91 38.29 -28.42 -6.01
CA SER A 91 38.48 -29.55 -6.93
C SER A 91 39.09 -29.16 -8.30
N ALA A 92 39.26 -27.86 -8.58
CA ALA A 92 39.66 -27.38 -9.89
C ALA A 92 41.18 -27.18 -10.04
N SER A 93 41.76 -27.78 -11.08
CA SER A 93 43.15 -27.55 -11.53
C SER A 93 43.37 -26.08 -11.93
N GLU A 94 44.55 -25.53 -11.63
CA GLU A 94 44.96 -24.12 -11.76
C GLU A 94 44.56 -23.44 -13.07
N GLY A 95 44.53 -24.16 -14.20
CA GLY A 95 44.18 -23.61 -15.52
C GLY A 95 42.68 -23.38 -15.78
N THR A 96 41.77 -23.89 -14.93
CA THR A 96 40.30 -23.73 -15.13
C THR A 96 39.72 -22.59 -14.28
N LYS A 97 40.55 -21.98 -13.42
CA LYS A 97 40.12 -20.95 -12.45
C LYS A 97 39.70 -19.63 -13.13
N GLU A 98 40.25 -19.32 -14.30
CA GLU A 98 40.00 -18.08 -15.05
C GLU A 98 38.59 -18.00 -15.67
N TRP A 99 37.98 -19.16 -15.99
CA TRP A 99 36.58 -19.27 -16.46
C TRP A 99 35.59 -19.65 -15.34
N SER A 100 36.07 -19.77 -14.10
CA SER A 100 35.24 -20.23 -13.00
C SER A 100 34.17 -19.19 -12.65
N ILE A 101 32.96 -19.68 -12.36
CA ILE A 101 31.80 -18.92 -11.87
C ILE A 101 32.17 -17.94 -10.74
N ASN A 102 33.25 -18.23 -10.00
CA ASN A 102 33.81 -17.38 -8.96
C ASN A 102 34.23 -15.99 -9.45
N TYR A 103 34.83 -15.82 -10.63
CA TYR A 103 35.27 -14.50 -11.11
C TYR A 103 34.08 -13.58 -11.40
N TYR A 104 33.06 -14.12 -12.08
CA TYR A 104 31.82 -13.40 -12.37
C TYR A 104 30.99 -13.16 -11.11
N MET A 105 30.83 -14.17 -10.25
CA MET A 105 30.10 -14.01 -8.99
C MET A 105 30.80 -13.03 -8.06
N ALA A 106 32.12 -13.10 -7.87
CA ALA A 106 32.85 -12.16 -7.02
C ALA A 106 32.66 -10.69 -7.43
N ARG A 107 32.56 -10.42 -8.75
CA ARG A 107 32.34 -9.07 -9.27
C ARG A 107 30.93 -8.54 -9.02
N TYR A 108 29.91 -9.40 -9.03
CA TYR A 108 28.50 -9.00 -8.88
C TYR A 108 27.90 -9.26 -7.49
N VAL A 109 28.57 -10.02 -6.62
CA VAL A 109 28.08 -10.37 -5.27
C VAL A 109 27.80 -9.13 -4.42
N SER A 110 28.67 -8.12 -4.44
CA SER A 110 28.45 -6.88 -3.68
C SER A 110 27.20 -6.13 -4.16
N SER A 111 27.02 -6.01 -5.48
CA SER A 111 25.83 -5.39 -6.07
C SER A 111 24.55 -6.20 -5.78
N LEU A 112 24.62 -7.53 -5.83
CA LEU A 112 23.51 -8.42 -5.50
C LEU A 112 23.11 -8.31 -4.02
N LEU A 113 24.08 -8.32 -3.10
CA LEU A 113 23.84 -8.14 -1.67
C LEU A 113 23.25 -6.77 -1.36
N SER A 114 23.77 -5.72 -2.00
CA SER A 114 23.22 -4.36 -1.89
C SER A 114 21.78 -4.29 -2.39
N ALA A 115 21.48 -4.88 -3.56
CA ALA A 115 20.12 -4.93 -4.09
C ALA A 115 19.17 -5.70 -3.17
N LEU A 116 19.61 -6.83 -2.61
CA LEU A 116 18.80 -7.64 -1.69
C LEU A 116 18.54 -6.93 -0.37
N THR A 117 19.56 -6.30 0.22
CA THR A 117 19.42 -5.55 1.47
C THR A 117 18.48 -4.36 1.30
N LEU A 118 18.60 -3.62 0.19
CA LEU A 118 17.65 -2.56 -0.16
C LEU A 118 16.23 -3.10 -0.32
N GLN A 119 16.04 -4.16 -1.11
CA GLN A 119 14.72 -4.74 -1.34
C GLN A 119 14.09 -5.23 -0.03
N LEU A 120 14.87 -5.90 0.83
CA LEU A 120 14.41 -6.35 2.14
C LEU A 120 14.05 -5.16 3.05
N GLY A 121 14.88 -4.12 3.10
CA GLY A 121 14.61 -2.90 3.85
C GLY A 121 13.31 -2.20 3.42
N LEU A 122 13.07 -2.09 2.11
CA LEU A 122 11.86 -1.48 1.55
C LEU A 122 10.60 -2.30 1.87
N VAL A 123 10.67 -3.63 1.76
CA VAL A 123 9.54 -4.52 2.08
C VAL A 123 9.23 -4.48 3.57
N LEU A 124 10.25 -4.47 4.43
CA LEU A 124 10.08 -4.32 5.88
C LEU A 124 9.50 -2.95 6.24
N MET A 125 9.96 -1.86 5.62
CA MET A 125 9.37 -0.53 5.80
C MET A 125 7.89 -0.51 5.40
N MET A 126 7.53 -1.13 4.27
CA MET A 126 6.14 -1.23 3.84
C MET A 126 5.28 -2.01 4.86
N LEU A 127 5.74 -3.19 5.31
CA LEU A 127 5.04 -4.00 6.32
C LEU A 127 4.89 -3.26 7.65
N HIS A 128 5.95 -2.57 8.10
CA HIS A 128 5.91 -1.75 9.30
C HIS A 128 4.96 -0.56 9.14
N GLY A 129 4.92 0.06 7.97
CA GLY A 129 3.98 1.13 7.62
C GLY A 129 2.52 0.69 7.71
N ILE A 130 2.20 -0.51 7.23
CA ILE A 130 0.85 -1.08 7.34
C ILE A 130 0.50 -1.35 8.81
N ARG A 131 1.44 -1.92 9.58
CA ARG A 131 1.23 -2.24 11.01
C ARG A 131 1.05 -0.99 11.87
N THR A 132 1.81 0.06 11.60
CA THR A 132 1.76 1.35 12.32
C THR A 132 0.74 2.32 11.74
N ALA A 133 0.04 1.94 10.67
CA ALA A 133 -0.87 2.80 9.91
C ALA A 133 -0.25 4.13 9.44
N ARG A 134 1.08 4.16 9.22
CA ARG A 134 1.81 5.36 8.82
C ARG A 134 2.04 5.39 7.31
N ARG A 135 1.33 6.30 6.64
CA ARG A 135 1.42 6.56 5.18
C ARG A 135 2.84 6.81 4.67
N SER A 136 3.65 7.57 5.42
CA SER A 136 5.01 7.97 5.00
C SER A 136 5.93 6.77 4.73
N LEU A 137 5.77 5.68 5.47
CA LEU A 137 6.58 4.47 5.33
C LEU A 137 6.29 3.68 4.05
N LEU A 138 5.19 3.97 3.34
CA LEU A 138 4.87 3.34 2.06
C LEU A 138 5.51 4.09 0.87
N VAL A 139 5.84 5.37 1.04
CA VAL A 139 6.43 6.22 -0.02
C VAL A 139 7.74 5.67 -0.58
N PRO A 140 8.75 5.30 0.23
CA PRO A 140 10.04 4.85 -0.31
C PRO A 140 9.89 3.59 -1.17
N TYR A 141 8.99 2.67 -0.78
CA TYR A 141 8.68 1.50 -1.57
C TYR A 141 8.00 1.86 -2.92
N ILE A 142 7.04 2.79 -2.92
CA ILE A 142 6.37 3.23 -4.15
C ILE A 142 7.35 3.91 -5.11
N ALA A 143 8.22 4.80 -4.59
CA ALA A 143 9.22 5.49 -5.39
C ALA A 143 10.21 4.50 -6.04
N PHE A 144 10.72 3.55 -5.25
CA PHE A 144 11.62 2.51 -5.77
C PHE A 144 10.92 1.62 -6.81
N ALA A 145 9.67 1.22 -6.57
CA ALA A 145 8.90 0.43 -7.53
C ALA A 145 8.66 1.16 -8.86
N ALA A 146 8.46 2.49 -8.82
CA ALA A 146 8.32 3.31 -10.02
C ALA A 146 9.61 3.37 -10.84
N ILE A 147 10.77 3.51 -10.18
CA ILE A 147 12.08 3.47 -10.84
C ILE A 147 12.33 2.09 -11.44
N ALA A 148 12.06 1.02 -10.69
CA ALA A 148 12.21 -0.36 -11.18
C ALA A 148 11.32 -0.62 -12.41
N LEU A 149 10.08 -0.12 -12.41
CA LEU A 149 9.19 -0.22 -13.56
C LEU A 149 9.76 0.48 -14.80
N PHE A 150 10.32 1.67 -14.62
CA PHE A 150 10.97 2.41 -15.71
C PHE A 150 12.15 1.62 -16.30
N LEU A 151 13.03 1.07 -15.46
CA LEU A 151 14.16 0.24 -15.90
C LEU A 151 13.70 -1.04 -16.61
N ALA A 152 12.62 -1.68 -16.14
CA ALA A 152 12.10 -2.88 -16.76
C ALA A 152 11.53 -2.63 -18.17
N ILE A 153 10.96 -1.44 -18.43
CA ILE A 153 10.52 -1.05 -19.78
C ILE A 153 11.72 -0.89 -20.72
N PHE A 154 12.83 -0.30 -20.23
CA PHE A 154 14.08 -0.22 -20.99
C PHE A 154 14.61 -1.62 -21.32
N GLN A 155 14.57 -2.54 -20.36
CA GLN A 155 15.03 -3.91 -20.57
C GLN A 155 14.23 -4.63 -21.66
N ILE A 156 12.89 -4.53 -21.61
CA ILE A 156 12.02 -5.09 -22.68
C ILE A 156 12.34 -4.45 -24.04
N SER A 157 12.65 -3.15 -24.08
CA SER A 157 12.98 -2.46 -25.33
C SER A 157 14.27 -3.02 -25.95
N LEU A 158 15.29 -3.30 -25.12
CA LEU A 158 16.53 -3.93 -25.57
C LEU A 158 16.30 -5.38 -26.04
N ASP A 159 15.47 -6.14 -25.32
CA ASP A 159 15.15 -7.53 -25.71
C ASP A 159 14.43 -7.60 -27.06
N ILE A 160 13.57 -6.63 -27.36
CA ILE A 160 12.91 -6.52 -28.68
C ILE A 160 13.93 -6.22 -29.78
N ILE A 161 14.86 -5.30 -29.56
CA ILE A 161 15.92 -4.97 -30.53
C ILE A 161 16.77 -6.21 -30.79
N ASN A 162 17.20 -6.89 -29.72
CA ASN A 162 17.99 -8.11 -29.80
C ASN A 162 17.22 -9.22 -30.52
N PHE A 163 15.91 -9.38 -30.29
CA PHE A 163 15.09 -10.35 -30.99
C PHE A 163 14.99 -10.08 -32.49
N VAL A 164 14.85 -8.81 -32.89
CA VAL A 164 14.81 -8.42 -34.30
C VAL A 164 16.16 -8.69 -34.97
N ASP A 165 17.26 -8.39 -34.30
CA ASP A 165 18.62 -8.61 -34.82
C ASP A 165 18.96 -10.12 -34.88
N THR A 166 18.56 -10.89 -33.87
CA THR A 166 18.76 -12.36 -33.82
C THR A 166 17.96 -13.09 -34.90
N LYS A 167 16.79 -12.57 -35.29
CA LYS A 167 16.03 -13.09 -36.45
C LYS A 167 16.78 -12.97 -37.78
N SER A 168 17.72 -12.03 -37.91
CA SER A 168 18.60 -11.96 -39.09
C SER A 168 19.65 -13.07 -39.14
N TYR A 169 19.92 -13.79 -38.03
CA TYR A 169 21.05 -14.72 -37.92
C TYR A 169 20.70 -16.19 -37.61
N GLN A 170 19.44 -16.57 -37.35
CA GLN A 170 19.16 -17.94 -36.91
C GLN A 170 19.08 -18.98 -38.04
N ASN A 171 20.23 -19.63 -38.25
CA ASN A 171 20.33 -21.08 -38.38
C ASN A 171 20.94 -21.64 -37.07
N LEU A 172 20.32 -22.69 -36.53
CA LEU A 172 20.87 -23.67 -35.58
C LEU A 172 20.95 -23.27 -34.08
N ASN A 173 20.03 -23.87 -33.29
CA ASN A 173 20.15 -24.26 -31.87
C ASN A 173 19.80 -23.32 -30.69
N SER A 174 19.27 -22.12 -30.85
CA SER A 174 19.05 -21.25 -29.67
C SER A 174 17.61 -21.28 -29.11
N GLU A 175 17.54 -21.40 -27.79
CA GLU A 175 16.42 -21.10 -26.88
C GLU A 175 15.47 -20.02 -27.46
N ASN A 176 14.16 -20.27 -27.47
CA ASN A 176 13.17 -19.40 -28.12
C ASN A 176 13.25 -17.96 -27.56
N PRO A 177 13.78 -16.96 -28.29
CA PRO A 177 13.97 -15.62 -27.73
C PRO A 177 12.64 -14.92 -27.41
N ALA A 178 11.52 -15.43 -27.96
CA ALA A 178 10.17 -15.03 -27.59
C ALA A 178 9.80 -15.38 -26.13
N SER A 179 10.31 -16.48 -25.54
CA SER A 179 9.98 -16.83 -24.15
C SER A 179 10.63 -15.88 -23.15
N ALA A 180 11.84 -15.38 -23.43
CA ALA A 180 12.49 -14.37 -22.60
C ALA A 180 11.67 -13.07 -22.56
N ILE A 181 11.23 -12.57 -23.72
CA ILE A 181 10.36 -11.38 -23.81
C ILE A 181 9.06 -11.59 -23.03
N LEU A 182 8.42 -12.76 -23.16
CA LEU A 182 7.19 -13.06 -22.44
C LEU A 182 7.39 -13.10 -20.92
N VAL A 183 8.52 -13.61 -20.44
CA VAL A 183 8.87 -13.61 -19.01
C VAL A 183 9.06 -12.18 -18.50
N HIS A 184 9.83 -11.35 -19.20
CA HIS A 184 10.03 -9.95 -18.82
C HIS A 184 8.72 -9.15 -18.85
N PHE A 185 7.89 -9.34 -19.86
CA PHE A 185 6.58 -8.70 -19.97
C PHE A 185 5.64 -9.11 -18.82
N THR A 186 5.58 -10.41 -18.52
CA THR A 186 4.78 -10.93 -17.40
C THR A 186 5.26 -10.36 -16.07
N GLY A 187 6.58 -10.27 -15.88
CA GLY A 187 7.18 -9.65 -14.70
C GLY A 187 6.77 -8.18 -14.53
N VAL A 188 6.77 -7.40 -15.62
CA VAL A 188 6.33 -6.00 -15.61
C VAL A 188 4.85 -5.88 -15.24
N LEU A 189 3.98 -6.71 -15.81
CA LEU A 189 2.55 -6.70 -15.48
C LEU A 189 2.29 -6.96 -13.99
N VAL A 190 2.99 -7.94 -13.42
CA VAL A 190 2.92 -8.25 -11.98
C VAL A 190 3.43 -7.07 -11.15
N HIS A 191 4.51 -6.41 -11.57
CA HIS A 191 5.05 -5.24 -10.89
C HIS A 191 4.07 -4.04 -10.90
N VAL A 192 3.46 -3.75 -12.05
CA VAL A 192 2.44 -2.69 -12.21
C VAL A 192 1.25 -2.99 -11.31
N TRP A 193 0.80 -4.25 -11.27
CA TRP A 193 -0.29 -4.67 -10.40
C TRP A 193 0.04 -4.42 -8.93
N CYS A 194 1.20 -4.90 -8.45
CA CYS A 194 1.66 -4.70 -7.08
C CYS A 194 1.74 -3.21 -6.72
N MET A 195 2.34 -2.39 -7.58
CA MET A 195 2.44 -0.95 -7.40
C MET A 195 1.05 -0.31 -7.28
N LYS A 196 0.10 -0.66 -8.15
CA LYS A 196 -1.28 -0.16 -8.11
C LYS A 196 -1.97 -0.47 -6.78
N VAL A 197 -1.79 -1.69 -6.25
CA VAL A 197 -2.36 -2.07 -4.94
C VAL A 197 -1.77 -1.24 -3.81
N VAL A 198 -0.45 -1.07 -3.78
CA VAL A 198 0.24 -0.30 -2.74
C VAL A 198 -0.12 1.19 -2.82
N CYS A 199 -0.22 1.76 -4.02
CA CYS A 199 -0.68 3.13 -4.22
C CYS A 199 -2.10 3.36 -3.70
N LYS A 200 -3.03 2.41 -3.93
CA LYS A 200 -4.36 2.49 -3.33
C LYS A 200 -4.30 2.41 -1.79
N CYS A 201 -3.39 1.61 -1.24
CA CYS A 201 -3.18 1.52 0.21
C CYS A 201 -2.70 2.86 0.79
N TYR A 202 -1.78 3.50 0.07
CA TYR A 202 -1.28 4.83 0.39
C TYR A 202 -2.39 5.89 0.38
N SER A 203 -3.26 5.89 -0.62
CA SER A 203 -4.44 6.77 -0.66
C SER A 203 -5.42 6.48 0.48
N PHE A 204 -5.65 5.21 0.84
CA PHE A 204 -6.48 4.83 1.98
C PHE A 204 -5.99 5.45 3.30
N TYR A 205 -4.69 5.36 3.59
CA TYR A 205 -4.12 6.01 4.78
C TYR A 205 -4.17 7.55 4.69
N GLY A 206 -4.14 8.12 3.49
CA GLY A 206 -4.35 9.54 3.27
C GLY A 206 -5.77 9.97 3.66
N ASP A 207 -6.78 9.32 3.08
CA ASP A 207 -8.19 9.59 3.36
C ASP A 207 -8.51 9.42 4.86
N LYS A 208 -7.95 8.37 5.49
CA LYS A 208 -8.11 8.12 6.93
C LYS A 208 -7.56 9.28 7.77
N ASN A 209 -6.34 9.73 7.50
CA ASN A 209 -5.73 10.81 8.27
C ASN A 209 -6.50 12.14 8.12
N VAL A 210 -7.03 12.41 6.91
CA VAL A 210 -7.87 13.59 6.67
C VAL A 210 -9.18 13.49 7.46
N ALA A 211 -9.83 12.33 7.45
CA ALA A 211 -11.06 12.11 8.22
C ALA A 211 -10.85 12.27 9.74
N GLU A 212 -9.73 11.76 10.26
CA GLU A 212 -9.35 11.93 11.66
C GLU A 212 -9.11 13.41 12.00
N ALA A 213 -8.43 14.17 11.14
CA ALA A 213 -8.20 15.60 11.32
C ALA A 213 -9.52 16.40 11.32
N ILE A 214 -10.43 16.11 10.40
CA ILE A 214 -11.76 16.74 10.34
C ILE A 214 -12.56 16.38 11.60
N GLY A 215 -12.52 15.11 12.04
CA GLY A 215 -13.18 14.68 13.26
C GLY A 215 -12.67 15.42 14.50
N GLN A 216 -11.35 15.63 14.61
CA GLN A 216 -10.74 16.41 15.70
C GLN A 216 -11.17 17.88 15.65
N GLN A 217 -11.20 18.50 14.47
CA GLN A 217 -11.67 19.88 14.28
C GLN A 217 -13.16 20.05 14.62
N LEU A 218 -13.99 19.09 14.23
CA LEU A 218 -15.42 19.10 14.56
C LEU A 218 -15.66 18.90 16.06
N GLN A 219 -14.86 18.05 16.71
CA GLN A 219 -14.92 17.90 18.16
C GLN A 219 -14.49 19.19 18.88
N SER A 220 -13.39 19.83 18.48
CA SER A 220 -12.95 21.08 19.12
C SER A 220 -13.92 22.24 18.91
N THR A 221 -14.53 22.34 17.72
CA THR A 221 -15.55 23.37 17.43
C THR A 221 -16.90 23.06 18.08
N SER A 222 -17.30 21.79 18.22
CA SER A 222 -18.55 21.44 18.90
C SER A 222 -18.60 21.89 20.36
N VAL A 223 -17.44 21.93 21.05
CA VAL A 223 -17.33 22.44 22.42
C VAL A 223 -17.47 23.96 22.47
N ALA A 224 -17.05 24.68 21.42
CA ALA A 224 -17.23 26.13 21.31
C ALA A 224 -18.70 26.54 21.03
N PHE A 225 -19.48 25.66 20.38
CA PHE A 225 -20.90 25.86 20.09
C PHE A 225 -21.85 25.13 21.07
N ALA A 226 -21.31 24.45 22.08
CA ALA A 226 -22.10 23.95 23.21
C ALA A 226 -22.51 25.15 24.09
N VAL A 227 -23.40 25.99 23.56
CA VAL A 227 -24.01 27.08 24.30
C VAL A 227 -24.94 26.45 25.33
N ASP A 228 -24.59 26.63 26.60
CA ASP A 228 -25.43 26.23 27.72
C ASP A 228 -26.65 27.17 27.76
N PHE A 229 -27.76 26.76 27.15
CA PHE A 229 -29.00 27.55 27.08
C PHE A 229 -29.64 27.83 28.46
N THR A 230 -29.08 27.26 29.53
CA THR A 230 -29.50 27.49 30.91
C THR A 230 -28.98 28.80 31.51
N ARG A 231 -27.98 29.44 30.89
CA ARG A 231 -27.50 30.78 31.28
C ARG A 231 -27.80 31.78 30.16
N PRO A 232 -28.50 32.89 30.45
CA PRO A 232 -28.72 33.91 29.45
C PRO A 232 -27.37 34.54 29.05
N PRO A 233 -27.21 34.97 27.79
CA PRO A 233 -25.96 35.53 27.29
C PRO A 233 -25.52 36.74 28.13
N PRO A 234 -24.22 36.96 28.36
CA PRO A 234 -23.71 38.00 29.27
C PRO A 234 -24.17 39.43 28.96
N TYR A 235 -24.66 39.70 27.75
CA TYR A 235 -25.25 40.99 27.35
C TYR A 235 -26.71 41.18 27.79
N SER A 236 -27.38 40.14 28.31
CA SER A 236 -28.73 40.25 28.87
C SER A 236 -28.76 41.00 30.21
N ARG A 237 -27.59 41.34 30.77
CA ARG A 237 -27.43 42.27 31.88
C ARG A 237 -26.98 43.63 31.35
N LEU A 238 -27.74 44.20 30.42
CA LEU A 238 -27.71 45.65 30.27
C LEU A 238 -28.27 46.24 31.57
N PRO A 239 -27.55 47.16 32.25
CA PRO A 239 -28.13 47.90 33.35
C PRO A 239 -29.37 48.61 32.84
N THR A 240 -30.52 48.36 33.47
CA THR A 240 -31.79 49.06 33.20
C THR A 240 -31.77 50.55 33.56
N ASP A 241 -30.61 51.13 33.87
CA ASP A 241 -30.41 52.53 34.28
C ASP A 241 -29.80 53.42 33.19
N VAL A 242 -30.05 53.13 31.91
CA VAL A 242 -29.83 54.14 30.86
C VAL A 242 -31.14 54.87 30.63
N GLN A 243 -31.31 55.93 31.39
CA GLN A 243 -32.34 56.95 31.21
C GLN A 243 -32.33 57.42 29.75
N PRO A 244 -33.49 57.53 29.06
CA PRO A 244 -33.52 58.06 27.71
C PRO A 244 -33.10 59.53 27.76
N LEU A 245 -32.01 59.90 27.09
CA LEU A 245 -31.73 61.30 26.77
C LEU A 245 -32.81 61.77 25.78
N THR A 246 -33.90 62.30 26.32
CA THR A 246 -34.84 63.15 25.60
C THR A 246 -34.13 64.39 25.10
N GLN A 247 -34.42 64.73 23.84
CA GLN A 247 -34.07 65.94 23.11
C GLN A 247 -33.99 67.23 23.95
N ALA A 248 -32.96 68.02 23.67
CA ALA A 248 -33.05 69.46 23.51
C ALA A 248 -32.21 69.85 22.28
#